data_AF-A0A7Y1TQA8-F1
#
_entry.id   AF-A0A7Y1TQA8-F1
#
_cell.length_a   1.000
_cell.length_b   1.000
_cell.length_c   1.000
_cell.angle_alpha   90.00
_cell.angle_beta   90.00
_cell.angle_gamma   90.00
#
_symmetry.space_group_name_H-M   'P 1'
#
loop_
_entity.id
_entity.type
_entity.pdbx_description
1 polymer ?
#
loop_
_entity_poly.entity_id
_entity_poly.type
_entity_poly.pdbx_seq_one_letter_code
_entity_poly.pdbx_strand_id
1 'polypeptide(L)'
;MRAVAAILLGVVLLGACSDGTPEVTLPPPAEGAEEAVTRWLDAVGRVDLDELRVVVEPRGVAILLGLENRLDGSEMLALIDQGVPEETLQSYWSSFRADFEAFALDGIATIDLGTAFPFTVRDQLFAAVPATGAEGGTTEIIAAEVNGYWRVDFMATFGPGFVRALGSFFADDTAVVRSIAAMVNVPLRAGMSREPGDEITDELAAEIDVLLVRLDDLVNQ
;
A
#
# COMPACT_ATOMS: atom_id res chain seq x y z
N MET A 1 49.70 -6.80 46.84
CA MET A 1 50.40 -5.70 46.13
C MET A 1 50.37 -6.04 44.64
N ARG A 2 49.74 -5.17 43.85
CA ARG A 2 49.87 -4.95 42.39
C ARG A 2 49.67 -6.12 41.40
N ALA A 3 48.74 -5.85 40.47
CA ALA A 3 48.44 -6.56 39.23
C ALA A 3 49.61 -6.63 38.25
N VAL A 4 49.53 -7.52 37.26
CA VAL A 4 49.43 -7.21 35.81
C VAL A 4 49.25 -8.52 35.02
N ALA A 5 48.38 -8.46 34.03
CA ALA A 5 47.93 -9.53 33.12
C ALA A 5 48.84 -9.74 31.90
N ALA A 6 48.74 -10.91 31.25
CA ALA A 6 48.92 -11.12 29.80
C ALA A 6 48.41 -12.53 29.42
N ILE A 7 47.20 -12.62 28.86
CA ILE A 7 46.89 -12.92 27.45
C ILE A 7 47.27 -14.35 27.04
N LEU A 8 46.29 -15.27 27.10
CA LEU A 8 46.31 -16.54 26.37
C LEU A 8 45.43 -16.39 25.12
N LEU A 9 46.10 -16.40 23.98
CA LEU A 9 45.53 -16.40 22.64
C LEU A 9 44.89 -17.77 22.38
N GLY A 10 43.58 -17.88 22.53
CA GLY A 10 42.81 -19.06 22.16
C GLY A 10 42.14 -18.84 20.81
N VAL A 11 42.72 -19.35 19.73
CA VAL A 11 42.06 -19.47 18.43
C VAL A 11 41.02 -20.58 18.56
N VAL A 12 39.74 -20.21 18.67
CA VAL A 12 38.63 -21.14 18.48
C VAL A 12 38.18 -20.99 17.03
N LEU A 13 38.60 -21.93 16.19
CA LEU A 13 38.00 -22.19 14.88
C LEU A 13 36.61 -22.78 15.12
N LEU A 14 35.58 -21.93 15.16
CA LEU A 14 34.20 -22.39 15.00
C LEU A 14 33.92 -22.50 13.51
N GLY A 15 33.60 -23.71 13.08
CA GLY A 15 33.30 -24.05 11.71
C GLY A 15 32.12 -23.24 11.18
N ALA A 16 32.35 -22.62 10.03
CA ALA A 16 31.29 -22.10 9.18
C ALA A 16 30.50 -23.30 8.62
N CYS A 17 29.36 -23.63 9.25
CA CYS A 17 28.26 -24.24 8.54
C CYS A 17 27.62 -23.14 7.71
N SER A 18 28.04 -23.03 6.43
CA SER A 18 27.33 -22.20 5.46
C SER A 18 26.04 -22.93 5.07
N ASP A 19 24.98 -22.73 5.84
CA ASP A 19 23.64 -22.92 5.31
C ASP A 19 23.42 -21.79 4.30
N GLY A 20 23.79 -22.09 3.05
CA GLY A 20 23.68 -21.21 1.90
C GLY A 20 22.23 -21.05 1.45
N THR A 21 21.35 -20.65 2.36
CA THR A 21 20.12 -19.98 1.95
C THR A 21 20.58 -18.63 1.42
N PRO A 22 20.42 -18.32 0.12
CA PRO A 22 20.69 -16.97 -0.36
C PRO A 22 19.85 -16.02 0.50
N GLU A 23 20.53 -15.11 1.20
CA GLU A 23 19.87 -14.02 1.91
C GLU A 23 19.16 -13.19 0.84
N VAL A 24 17.84 -13.41 0.69
CA VAL A 24 17.01 -12.64 -0.23
C VAL A 24 17.05 -11.21 0.28
N THR A 25 17.90 -10.41 -0.36
CA THR A 25 18.07 -9.00 -0.01
C THR A 25 16.99 -8.25 -0.75
N LEU A 26 15.98 -7.78 -0.01
CA LEU A 26 14.95 -6.93 -0.60
C LEU A 26 15.58 -5.64 -1.16
N PRO A 27 14.98 -5.06 -2.21
CA PRO A 27 15.38 -3.74 -2.71
C PRO A 27 15.34 -2.68 -1.60
N PRO A 28 16.20 -1.63 -1.68
CA PRO A 28 16.14 -0.53 -0.73
C PRO A 28 14.79 0.19 -0.83
N PRO A 29 14.24 0.71 0.27
CA PRO A 29 13.01 1.50 0.23
C PRO A 29 13.18 2.78 -0.61
N ALA A 30 12.07 3.33 -1.11
CA ALA A 30 12.08 4.56 -1.92
C ALA A 30 12.23 5.81 -1.04
N GLU A 31 13.03 6.78 -1.49
CA GLU A 31 13.31 8.01 -0.75
C GLU A 31 12.34 9.15 -1.08
N GLY A 32 11.61 9.04 -2.20
CA GLY A 32 10.64 10.04 -2.65
C GLY A 32 9.36 9.43 -3.22
N ALA A 33 8.31 10.25 -3.29
CA ALA A 33 7.00 9.84 -3.79
C ALA A 33 7.03 9.48 -5.28
N GLU A 34 7.65 10.31 -6.14
CA GLU A 34 7.79 9.99 -7.56
C GLU A 34 8.63 8.71 -7.77
N GLU A 35 9.67 8.50 -6.96
CA GLU A 35 10.48 7.28 -7.01
C GLU A 35 9.65 6.06 -6.64
N ALA A 36 8.87 6.12 -5.56
CA ALA A 36 7.99 5.03 -5.14
C ALA A 36 6.97 4.67 -6.22
N VAL A 37 6.34 5.67 -6.85
CA VAL A 37 5.37 5.47 -7.93
C VAL A 37 6.03 4.90 -9.19
N THR A 38 7.19 5.45 -9.60
CA THR A 38 7.95 4.94 -10.75
C THR A 38 8.32 3.48 -10.57
N ARG A 39 8.88 3.15 -9.39
CA ARG A 39 9.30 1.79 -9.05
C ARG A 39 8.11 0.83 -8.96
N TRP A 40 6.98 1.29 -8.41
CA TRP A 40 5.75 0.52 -8.40
C TRP A 40 5.27 0.17 -9.81
N LEU A 41 5.17 1.16 -10.72
CA LEU A 41 4.77 0.94 -12.10
C LEU A 41 5.71 -0.06 -12.81
N ASP A 42 7.02 0.12 -12.68
CA ASP A 42 8.02 -0.79 -13.24
C ASP A 42 7.91 -2.22 -12.67
N ALA A 43 7.60 -2.33 -11.38
CA ALA A 43 7.44 -3.61 -10.69
C ALA A 43 6.15 -4.32 -11.09
N VAL A 44 5.03 -3.60 -11.26
CA VAL A 44 3.78 -4.15 -11.81
C VAL A 44 4.01 -4.68 -13.22
N GLY A 45 4.71 -3.93 -14.08
CA GLY A 45 5.02 -4.35 -15.46
C GLY A 45 5.79 -5.67 -15.52
N ARG A 46 6.64 -5.94 -14.53
CA ARG A 46 7.44 -7.18 -14.44
C ARG A 46 6.85 -8.24 -13.50
N VAL A 47 5.80 -7.90 -12.76
CA VAL A 47 5.27 -8.69 -11.63
C VAL A 47 6.39 -9.04 -10.63
N ASP A 48 7.20 -8.04 -10.29
CA ASP A 48 8.35 -8.17 -9.38
C ASP A 48 7.88 -8.08 -7.92
N LEU A 49 7.59 -9.23 -7.31
CA LEU A 49 7.01 -9.28 -5.96
C LEU A 49 7.91 -8.70 -4.88
N ASP A 50 9.23 -8.81 -5.01
CA ASP A 50 10.16 -8.30 -4.01
C ASP A 50 10.18 -6.77 -4.03
N GLU A 51 10.16 -6.18 -5.22
CA GLU A 51 10.02 -4.73 -5.38
C GLU A 51 8.64 -4.25 -4.92
N LEU A 52 7.55 -4.93 -5.32
CA LEU A 52 6.18 -4.57 -4.92
C LEU A 52 5.98 -4.58 -3.40
N ARG A 53 6.59 -5.53 -2.68
CA ARG A 53 6.57 -5.59 -1.21
C ARG A 53 7.26 -4.39 -0.55
N VAL A 54 8.19 -3.74 -1.25
CA VAL A 54 8.95 -2.60 -0.75
C VAL A 54 8.21 -1.28 -1.02
N VAL A 55 7.65 -1.13 -2.22
CA VAL A 55 7.09 0.14 -2.72
C VAL A 55 5.58 0.27 -2.58
N VAL A 56 4.88 -0.76 -2.11
CA VAL A 56 3.42 -0.72 -1.87
C VAL A 56 3.12 -0.87 -0.37
N GLU A 57 2.16 -0.11 0.14
CA GLU A 57 1.63 -0.31 1.49
C GLU A 57 0.84 -1.63 1.55
N PRO A 58 1.30 -2.64 2.34
CA PRO A 58 0.78 -4.00 2.24
C PRO A 58 -0.64 -4.16 2.80
N ARG A 59 -1.06 -3.34 3.76
CA ARG A 59 -2.39 -3.45 4.39
C ARG A 59 -3.47 -3.03 3.41
N GLY A 60 -3.23 -1.97 2.63
CA GLY A 60 -4.17 -1.53 1.60
C GLY A 60 -4.42 -2.60 0.56
N VAL A 61 -3.38 -3.32 0.12
CA VAL A 61 -3.54 -4.46 -0.80
C VAL A 61 -4.36 -5.57 -0.17
N ALA A 62 -4.07 -5.95 1.08
CA ALA A 62 -4.82 -6.98 1.79
C ALA A 62 -6.31 -6.64 1.95
N ILE A 63 -6.62 -5.36 2.22
CA ILE A 63 -8.00 -4.88 2.39
C ILE A 63 -8.74 -4.88 1.05
N LEU A 64 -8.13 -4.37 -0.02
CA LEU A 64 -8.76 -4.39 -1.34
C LEU A 64 -9.00 -5.83 -1.82
N LEU A 65 -8.02 -6.72 -1.65
CA LEU A 65 -8.20 -8.15 -1.92
C LEU A 65 -9.37 -8.73 -1.11
N GLY A 66 -9.47 -8.38 0.16
CA GLY A 66 -10.57 -8.83 1.01
C GLY A 66 -11.93 -8.32 0.53
N LEU A 67 -12.03 -7.06 0.10
CA LEU A 67 -13.26 -6.49 -0.43
C LEU A 67 -13.68 -7.13 -1.76
N GLU A 68 -12.73 -7.29 -2.69
CA GLU A 68 -12.95 -7.92 -4.00
C GLU A 68 -13.42 -9.36 -3.87
N ASN A 69 -12.85 -10.10 -2.90
CA ASN A 69 -13.19 -11.50 -2.64
C ASN A 69 -14.30 -11.68 -1.61
N ARG A 70 -14.88 -10.58 -1.10
CA ARG A 70 -15.94 -10.57 -0.08
C ARG A 70 -15.60 -11.40 1.17
N LEU A 71 -14.35 -11.29 1.61
CA LEU A 71 -13.87 -11.91 2.83
C LEU A 71 -14.54 -11.26 4.05
N ASP A 72 -14.75 -12.03 5.10
CA ASP A 72 -15.20 -11.46 6.37
C ASP A 72 -14.08 -10.68 7.07
N GLY A 73 -14.44 -9.95 8.13
CA GLY A 73 -13.46 -9.12 8.85
C GLY A 73 -12.30 -9.93 9.44
N SER A 74 -12.53 -11.17 9.90
CA SER A 74 -11.49 -12.00 10.52
C SER A 74 -10.51 -12.53 9.48
N GLU A 75 -11.02 -12.94 8.32
CA GLU A 75 -10.21 -13.35 7.17
C GLU A 75 -9.38 -12.18 6.63
N MET A 76 -9.98 -10.99 6.50
CA MET A 76 -9.28 -9.78 6.07
C MET A 76 -8.19 -9.38 7.08
N LEU A 77 -8.49 -9.42 8.38
CA LEU A 77 -7.50 -9.14 9.42
C LEU A 77 -6.35 -10.16 9.39
N ALA A 78 -6.63 -11.44 9.09
CA ALA A 78 -5.60 -12.44 8.93
C ALA A 78 -4.65 -12.10 7.77
N LEU A 79 -5.16 -11.63 6.62
CA LEU A 79 -4.32 -11.17 5.50
C LEU A 79 -3.46 -9.95 5.87
N ILE A 80 -4.01 -9.03 6.68
CA ILE A 80 -3.29 -7.85 7.16
C ILE A 80 -2.16 -8.24 8.12
N ASP A 81 -2.45 -9.10 9.10
CA ASP A 81 -1.52 -9.44 10.18
C ASP A 81 -0.47 -10.45 9.75
N GLN A 82 -0.85 -11.44 8.93
CA GLN A 82 0.02 -12.55 8.51
C GLN A 82 0.67 -12.27 7.16
N GLY A 83 0.20 -11.26 6.44
CA GLY A 83 0.57 -10.99 5.06
C GLY A 83 -0.24 -11.82 4.07
N VAL A 84 -0.38 -11.28 2.86
CA VAL A 84 -1.03 -11.98 1.76
C VAL A 84 -0.11 -13.09 1.25
N PRO A 85 -0.61 -14.33 1.07
CA PRO A 85 0.19 -15.43 0.51
C PRO A 85 0.82 -15.06 -0.84
N GLU A 86 2.05 -15.51 -1.07
CA GLU A 86 2.81 -15.16 -2.28
C GLU A 86 2.10 -15.55 -3.58
N GLU A 87 1.50 -16.73 -3.63
CA GLU A 87 0.72 -17.18 -4.79
C GLU A 87 -0.48 -16.27 -5.08
N THR A 88 -1.13 -15.78 -4.02
CA THR A 88 -2.23 -14.82 -4.11
C THR A 88 -1.74 -13.48 -4.62
N LEU A 89 -0.60 -12.97 -4.11
CA LEU A 89 0.01 -11.73 -4.62
C LEU A 89 0.44 -11.87 -6.08
N GLN A 90 1.08 -12.97 -6.45
CA GLN A 90 1.48 -13.25 -7.83
C GLN A 90 0.27 -13.19 -8.77
N SER A 91 -0.82 -13.85 -8.38
CA SER A 91 -2.07 -13.90 -9.17
C SER A 91 -2.72 -12.52 -9.25
N TYR A 92 -2.80 -11.81 -8.12
CA TYR A 92 -3.34 -10.45 -8.03
C TYR A 92 -2.59 -9.50 -8.96
N TRP A 93 -1.26 -9.41 -8.83
CA TRP A 93 -0.46 -8.49 -9.62
C TRP A 93 -0.42 -8.85 -11.10
N SER A 94 -0.52 -10.14 -11.45
CA SER A 94 -0.66 -10.56 -12.85
C SER A 94 -2.00 -10.11 -13.43
N SER A 95 -3.10 -10.21 -12.68
CA SER A 95 -4.42 -9.70 -13.10
C SER A 95 -4.42 -8.18 -13.19
N PHE A 96 -3.93 -7.51 -12.15
CA PHE A 96 -3.82 -6.06 -12.09
C PHE A 96 -3.06 -5.53 -13.30
N ARG A 97 -1.90 -6.12 -13.63
CA ARG A 97 -1.13 -5.75 -14.82
C ARG A 97 -1.93 -5.92 -16.11
N ALA A 98 -2.65 -7.03 -16.26
CA ALA A 98 -3.45 -7.29 -17.45
C ALA A 98 -4.60 -6.28 -17.62
N ASP A 99 -5.32 -5.98 -16.54
CA ASP A 99 -6.39 -4.97 -16.52
C ASP A 99 -5.83 -3.57 -16.80
N PHE A 100 -4.67 -3.27 -16.22
CA PHE A 100 -3.99 -2.01 -16.43
C PHE A 100 -3.48 -1.83 -17.87
N GLU A 101 -2.91 -2.87 -18.48
CA GLU A 101 -2.53 -2.86 -19.90
C GLU A 101 -3.74 -2.68 -20.82
N ALA A 102 -4.88 -3.29 -20.48
CA ALA A 102 -6.13 -3.12 -21.23
C ALA A 102 -6.67 -1.68 -21.12
N PHE A 103 -6.48 -1.02 -19.97
CA PHE A 103 -6.88 0.37 -19.75
C PHE A 103 -5.91 1.38 -20.37
N ALA A 104 -4.61 1.18 -20.19
CA ALA A 104 -3.57 2.10 -20.65
C ALA A 104 -3.32 2.04 -22.17
N LEU A 105 -3.86 1.01 -22.86
CA LEU A 105 -3.78 0.69 -24.29
C LEU A 105 -2.37 0.48 -24.87
N ASP A 106 -1.38 1.26 -24.44
CA ASP A 106 0.04 1.16 -24.80
C ASP A 106 0.92 0.63 -23.63
N GLY A 107 0.29 0.27 -22.51
CA GLY A 107 0.93 -0.38 -21.35
C GLY A 107 1.52 0.59 -20.32
N ILE A 108 2.01 0.03 -19.21
CA ILE A 108 2.51 0.81 -18.05
C ILE A 108 3.68 1.75 -18.44
N ALA A 109 4.49 1.35 -19.43
CA ALA A 109 5.65 2.09 -19.87
C ALA A 109 5.34 3.44 -20.56
N THR A 110 4.07 3.70 -20.92
CA THR A 110 3.66 4.95 -21.56
C THR A 110 3.05 5.96 -20.60
N ILE A 111 3.07 5.69 -19.30
CA ILE A 111 2.60 6.64 -18.30
C ILE A 111 3.65 7.72 -18.09
N ASP A 112 3.23 8.97 -18.29
CA ASP A 112 4.01 10.13 -17.91
C ASP A 112 3.66 10.52 -16.48
N LEU A 113 4.68 10.66 -15.62
CA LEU A 113 4.52 11.05 -14.23
C LEU A 113 4.78 12.55 -14.09
N GLY A 114 3.79 13.24 -13.52
CA GLY A 114 3.92 14.64 -13.12
C GLY A 114 4.74 14.80 -11.84
N THR A 115 4.94 16.06 -11.46
CA THR A 115 5.57 16.41 -10.18
C THR A 115 4.66 16.06 -9.02
N ALA A 116 5.21 15.46 -7.96
CA ALA A 116 4.45 15.11 -6.77
C ALA A 116 3.99 16.37 -6.01
N PHE A 117 2.75 16.32 -5.52
CA PHE A 117 2.16 17.36 -4.68
C PHE A 117 2.02 16.83 -3.24
N PRO A 118 2.88 17.24 -2.30
CA PRO A 118 2.81 16.78 -0.92
C PRO A 118 1.64 17.41 -0.16
N PHE A 119 1.00 16.64 0.71
CA PHE A 119 -0.08 17.08 1.59
C PHE A 119 -0.11 16.24 2.86
N THR A 120 -0.77 16.73 3.92
CA THR A 120 -0.81 16.06 5.23
C THR A 120 -2.25 15.82 5.66
N VAL A 121 -2.53 14.60 6.12
CA VAL A 121 -3.81 14.22 6.71
C VAL A 121 -3.54 13.59 8.06
N ARG A 122 -4.07 14.19 9.14
CA ARG A 122 -3.94 13.69 10.53
C ARG A 122 -2.49 13.28 10.88
N ASP A 123 -1.56 14.20 10.63
CA ASP A 123 -0.11 14.07 10.89
C ASP A 123 0.64 13.04 10.03
N GLN A 124 -0.02 12.36 9.10
CA GLN A 124 0.63 11.51 8.10
C GLN A 124 0.87 12.30 6.80
N LEU A 125 2.10 12.22 6.28
CA LEU A 125 2.50 12.86 5.04
C LEU A 125 2.17 11.96 3.84
N PHE A 126 1.51 12.55 2.85
CA PHE A 126 1.17 11.94 1.58
C PHE A 126 1.71 12.81 0.44
N ALA A 127 1.72 12.26 -0.75
CA ALA A 127 1.95 13.00 -1.98
C ALA A 127 1.13 12.40 -3.11
N ALA A 128 0.44 13.26 -3.85
CA ALA A 128 -0.27 12.88 -5.06
C ALA A 128 0.67 13.05 -6.25
N VAL A 129 0.88 11.97 -7.00
CA VAL A 129 1.69 11.95 -8.22
C VAL A 129 0.73 11.86 -9.41
N PRO A 130 0.60 12.91 -10.23
CA PRO A 130 -0.19 12.83 -11.44
C PRO A 130 0.40 11.78 -12.37
N ALA A 131 -0.47 10.96 -12.95
CA ALA A 131 -0.12 9.97 -13.93
C ALA A 131 -1.01 10.16 -15.15
N THR A 132 -0.40 10.48 -16.28
CA THR A 132 -1.10 10.71 -17.55
C THR A 132 -0.81 9.55 -18.49
N GLY A 133 -1.87 8.87 -18.93
CA GLY A 133 -1.77 7.83 -19.95
C GLY A 133 -1.60 8.40 -21.36
N ALA A 134 -1.25 7.55 -22.32
CA ALA A 134 -1.00 7.96 -23.71
C ALA A 134 -2.19 8.68 -24.37
N GLU A 135 -3.43 8.33 -24.00
CA GLU A 135 -4.65 8.96 -24.51
C GLU A 135 -5.05 10.26 -23.78
N GLY A 136 -4.23 10.74 -22.84
CA GLY A 136 -4.42 12.01 -22.15
C GLY A 136 -5.30 11.96 -20.90
N GLY A 137 -5.87 10.81 -20.56
CA GLY A 137 -6.50 10.60 -19.26
C GLY A 137 -5.47 10.77 -18.14
N THR A 138 -5.78 11.63 -17.16
CA THR A 138 -4.92 11.89 -16.01
C THR A 138 -5.58 11.36 -14.74
N THR A 139 -4.85 10.56 -13.99
CA THR A 139 -5.24 10.08 -12.66
C THR A 139 -4.17 10.49 -11.64
N GLU A 140 -4.43 10.30 -10.36
CA GLU A 140 -3.49 10.57 -9.29
C GLU A 140 -3.17 9.30 -8.53
N ILE A 141 -1.88 8.99 -8.42
CA ILE A 141 -1.39 7.90 -7.59
C ILE A 141 -0.91 8.51 -6.28
N ILE A 142 -1.43 8.03 -5.16
CA ILE A 142 -1.10 8.60 -3.85
C ILE A 142 -0.06 7.71 -3.17
N ALA A 143 1.08 8.32 -2.82
CA ALA A 143 2.09 7.71 -1.99
C ALA A 143 2.00 8.27 -0.56
N ALA A 144 2.31 7.44 0.43
CA ALA A 144 2.43 7.81 1.83
C ALA A 144 3.87 7.66 2.31
N GLU A 145 4.29 8.57 3.17
CA GLU A 145 5.53 8.46 3.91
C GLU A 145 5.31 7.60 5.16
N VAL A 146 6.13 6.57 5.34
CA VAL A 146 6.10 5.65 6.47
C VAL A 146 7.54 5.33 6.90
N ASN A 147 7.91 5.77 8.10
CA ASN A 147 9.21 5.50 8.75
C ASN A 147 10.45 5.97 7.97
N GLY A 148 10.36 7.13 7.33
CA GLY A 148 11.39 7.77 6.52
C GLY A 148 11.36 7.40 5.03
N TYR A 149 10.36 6.63 4.57
CA TYR A 149 10.34 6.07 3.22
C TYR A 149 8.96 6.17 2.58
N TRP A 150 8.93 6.20 1.25
CA TRP A 150 7.70 6.37 0.48
C TRP A 150 7.20 5.04 -0.08
N ARG A 151 5.87 4.87 -0.02
CA ARG A 151 5.17 3.72 -0.61
C ARG A 151 3.88 4.18 -1.25
N VAL A 152 3.46 3.55 -2.34
CA VAL A 152 2.12 3.71 -2.91
C VAL A 152 1.10 3.22 -1.89
N ASP A 153 0.17 4.09 -1.51
CA ASP A 153 -0.92 3.77 -0.59
C ASP A 153 -2.15 3.39 -1.41
N PHE A 154 -2.48 2.11 -1.40
CA PHE A 154 -3.57 1.56 -2.19
C PHE A 154 -4.94 1.99 -1.69
N MET A 155 -5.10 2.23 -0.38
CA MET A 155 -6.37 2.73 0.13
C MET A 155 -6.58 4.20 -0.21
N ALA A 156 -5.51 5.00 -0.18
CA ALA A 156 -5.61 6.38 -0.63
C ALA A 156 -5.84 6.46 -2.14
N THR A 157 -5.14 5.64 -2.93
CA THR A 157 -5.23 5.68 -4.40
C THR A 157 -6.54 5.10 -4.94
N PHE A 158 -6.94 3.91 -4.48
CA PHE A 158 -8.06 3.17 -5.06
C PHE A 158 -9.29 3.11 -4.17
N GLY A 159 -9.15 3.33 -2.86
CA GLY A 159 -10.25 3.26 -1.90
C GLY A 159 -11.49 4.09 -2.24
N PRO A 160 -11.39 5.29 -2.82
CA PRO A 160 -12.56 6.03 -3.31
C PRO A 160 -13.43 5.24 -4.30
N GLY A 161 -12.83 4.38 -5.14
CA GLY A 161 -13.58 3.48 -6.03
C GLY A 161 -14.36 2.37 -5.32
N PHE A 162 -14.08 2.13 -4.04
CA PHE A 162 -14.67 1.06 -3.23
C PHE A 162 -15.63 1.57 -2.15
N VAL A 163 -16.04 2.85 -2.17
CA VAL A 163 -16.90 3.48 -1.15
C VAL A 163 -18.10 2.62 -0.75
N ARG A 164 -18.82 2.05 -1.73
CA ARG A 164 -19.99 1.19 -1.46
C ARG A 164 -19.63 -0.12 -0.77
N ALA A 165 -18.56 -0.77 -1.22
CA ALA A 165 -18.09 -2.02 -0.62
C ALA A 165 -17.59 -1.78 0.81
N LEU A 166 -16.83 -0.71 1.01
CA LEU A 166 -16.36 -0.25 2.32
C LEU A 166 -17.55 0.08 3.24
N GLY A 167 -18.54 0.82 2.75
CA GLY A 167 -19.75 1.15 3.51
C GLY A 167 -20.50 -0.10 3.98
N SER A 168 -20.65 -1.10 3.11
CA SER A 168 -21.24 -2.39 3.48
C SER A 168 -20.41 -3.14 4.51
N PHE A 169 -19.08 -3.14 4.37
CA PHE A 169 -18.18 -3.83 5.29
C PHE A 169 -18.20 -3.18 6.69
N PHE A 170 -18.17 -1.85 6.76
CA PHE A 170 -18.17 -1.10 8.03
C PHE A 170 -19.56 -0.96 8.68
N ALA A 171 -20.60 -1.51 8.05
CA ALA A 171 -21.91 -1.63 8.68
C ALA A 171 -21.86 -2.60 9.88
N ASP A 172 -20.98 -3.60 9.83
CA ASP A 172 -20.80 -4.58 10.90
C ASP A 172 -19.94 -4.02 12.04
N ASP A 173 -20.55 -3.70 13.18
CA ASP A 173 -19.86 -3.13 14.35
C ASP A 173 -19.17 -4.20 15.22
N THR A 174 -18.13 -4.81 14.68
CA THR A 174 -17.30 -5.77 15.43
C THR A 174 -15.96 -5.14 15.83
N ALA A 175 -15.31 -5.70 16.85
CA ALA A 175 -13.97 -5.26 17.25
C ALA A 175 -12.95 -5.38 16.10
N VAL A 176 -13.10 -6.40 15.25
CA VAL A 176 -12.25 -6.62 14.08
C VAL A 176 -12.48 -5.53 13.03
N VAL A 177 -13.74 -5.21 12.73
CA VAL A 177 -14.09 -4.14 11.79
C VAL A 177 -13.61 -2.78 12.30
N ARG A 178 -13.72 -2.51 13.61
CA ARG A 178 -13.16 -1.28 14.22
C ARG A 178 -11.64 -1.19 14.05
N SER A 179 -10.92 -2.30 14.22
CA SER A 179 -9.48 -2.35 13.98
C SER A 179 -9.13 -1.99 12.53
N ILE A 180 -9.84 -2.58 11.57
CA ILE A 180 -9.64 -2.30 10.14
C ILE A 180 -10.02 -0.85 9.81
N ALA A 181 -11.13 -0.34 10.38
CA ALA A 181 -11.54 1.05 10.23
C ALA A 181 -10.43 2.03 10.69
N ALA A 182 -9.79 1.74 11.82
CA ALA A 182 -8.67 2.54 12.32
C ALA A 182 -7.47 2.55 11.37
N MET A 183 -7.19 1.43 10.69
CA MET A 183 -6.09 1.33 9.73
C MET A 183 -6.35 2.14 8.46
N VAL A 184 -7.60 2.19 7.99
CA VAL A 184 -7.94 2.84 6.71
C VAL A 184 -8.47 4.26 6.83
N ASN A 185 -8.82 4.73 8.03
CA ASN A 185 -9.44 6.06 8.20
C ASN A 185 -8.55 7.19 7.63
N VAL A 186 -7.25 7.18 7.93
CA VAL A 186 -6.33 8.21 7.43
C VAL A 186 -6.09 8.08 5.92
N PRO A 187 -5.71 6.90 5.37
CA PRO A 187 -5.55 6.72 3.93
C PRO A 187 -6.80 7.04 3.09
N LEU A 188 -7.98 6.58 3.51
CA LEU A 188 -9.22 6.86 2.77
C LEU A 188 -9.52 8.36 2.71
N ARG A 189 -9.28 9.09 3.81
CA ARG A 189 -9.41 10.55 3.82
C ARG A 189 -8.41 11.22 2.89
N ALA A 190 -7.17 10.72 2.83
CA ALA A 190 -6.20 11.22 1.87
C ALA A 190 -6.72 11.07 0.44
N GLY A 191 -7.22 9.90 0.07
CA GLY A 191 -7.86 9.65 -1.23
C GLY A 191 -9.06 10.54 -1.51
N MET A 192 -10.01 10.64 -0.57
CA MET A 192 -11.25 11.40 -0.71
C MET A 192 -11.03 12.92 -0.66
N SER A 193 -9.90 13.40 -0.13
CA SER A 193 -9.54 14.82 -0.13
C SER A 193 -9.01 15.32 -1.47
N ARG A 194 -8.71 14.40 -2.39
CA ARG A 194 -8.29 14.69 -3.76
C ARG A 194 -9.52 14.57 -4.65
N GLU A 195 -9.78 15.60 -5.44
CA GLU A 195 -10.87 15.57 -6.42
C GLU A 195 -10.59 14.42 -7.40
N PRO A 196 -11.48 13.42 -7.52
CA PRO A 196 -11.43 12.49 -8.62
C PRO A 196 -11.50 13.29 -9.91
N GLY A 197 -10.55 13.04 -10.81
CA GLY A 197 -10.74 13.44 -12.20
C GLY A 197 -12.05 12.82 -12.69
N ASP A 198 -12.95 13.68 -13.16
CA ASP A 198 -14.34 13.42 -13.57
C ASP A 198 -15.39 13.26 -12.43
N GLU A 199 -16.54 13.91 -12.65
CA GLU A 199 -17.59 14.31 -11.68
C GLU A 199 -17.92 13.26 -10.61
N ILE A 200 -17.52 13.52 -9.35
CA ILE A 200 -18.23 12.97 -8.18
C ILE A 200 -19.68 13.44 -8.30
N THR A 201 -20.61 12.51 -8.49
CA THR A 201 -22.03 12.83 -8.41
C THR A 201 -22.39 13.23 -6.98
N ASP A 202 -23.40 14.10 -6.80
CA ASP A 202 -23.89 14.45 -5.46
C ASP A 202 -24.25 13.20 -4.62
N GLU A 203 -24.68 12.12 -5.28
CA GLU A 203 -24.94 10.83 -4.65
C GLU A 203 -23.65 10.18 -4.10
N LEU A 204 -22.59 10.11 -4.91
CA LEU A 204 -21.30 9.56 -4.47
C LEU A 204 -20.67 10.42 -3.37
N ALA A 205 -20.79 11.75 -3.45
CA ALA A 205 -20.35 12.65 -2.38
C ALA A 205 -21.06 12.35 -1.06
N ALA A 206 -22.39 12.15 -1.10
CA ALA A 206 -23.16 11.79 0.09
C ALA A 206 -22.78 10.42 0.65
N GLU A 207 -22.51 9.43 -0.21
CA GLU A 207 -22.02 8.10 0.22
C GLU A 207 -20.64 8.20 0.90
N ILE A 208 -19.74 9.02 0.37
CA ILE A 208 -18.42 9.29 0.96
C ILE A 208 -18.57 9.93 2.35
N ASP A 209 -19.41 10.95 2.49
CA ASP A 209 -19.64 11.62 3.77
C ASP A 209 -20.17 10.65 4.84
N VAL A 210 -21.14 9.81 4.47
CA VAL A 210 -21.69 8.78 5.37
C VAL A 210 -20.61 7.80 5.80
N LEU A 211 -19.78 7.33 4.87
CA LEU A 211 -18.66 6.43 5.16
C LEU A 211 -17.65 7.08 6.11
N LEU A 212 -17.27 8.33 5.88
CA LEU A 212 -16.30 9.04 6.71
C LEU A 212 -16.80 9.27 8.14
N VAL A 213 -18.09 9.60 8.31
CA VAL A 213 -18.71 9.69 9.64
C VAL A 213 -18.70 8.33 10.33
N ARG A 214 -19.08 7.26 9.62
CA ARG A 214 -19.08 5.90 10.18
C ARG A 214 -17.68 5.46 10.61
N LEU A 215 -16.65 5.78 9.84
CA LEU A 215 -15.26 5.50 10.20
C LEU A 215 -14.85 6.23 11.47
N ASP A 216 -15.23 7.50 11.65
CA ASP A 216 -14.95 8.22 12.89
C ASP A 216 -15.70 7.62 14.08
N ASP A 217 -16.96 7.23 13.91
CA ASP A 217 -17.73 6.57 14.97
C ASP A 217 -17.07 5.24 15.40
N LEU A 218 -16.59 4.44 14.44
CA LEU A 218 -15.92 3.18 14.71
C LEU A 218 -14.57 3.36 15.40
N VAL A 219 -13.81 4.40 15.03
CA VAL A 219 -12.46 4.66 15.58
C VAL A 219 -12.50 5.26 16.98
N ASN A 220 -13.56 5.99 17.33
CA ASN A 220 -13.68 6.69 18.62
C ASN A 220 -14.40 5.87 19.72
N GLN A 221 -14.74 4.61 19.47
CA GLN A 221 -15.44 3.70 20.40
C GLN A 221 -14.54 2.62 21.00
#